data_AF-A0A1X1MT83-F1
#
_entry.id   AF-A0A1X1MT83-F1
#
_cell.length_a   1.000
_cell.length_b   1.000
_cell.length_c   1.000
_cell.angle_alpha   90.00
_cell.angle_beta   90.00
_cell.angle_gamma   90.00
#
_symmetry.space_group_name_H-M   'P 1'
#
loop_
_entity.id
_entity.type
_entity.pdbx_description
1 polymer ?
#
loop_
_entity_poly.entity_id
_entity_poly.type
_entity_poly.pdbx_seq_one_letter_code
_entity_poly.pdbx_strand_id
1 'polypeptide(L)' 'MAKRYPLPKRFSAATSEKGYQALRDLNEQYHFSNNYLLTILLENLDHYADKDKLDAVFKAFIEEYGQPAPHKMKSD' A
#
# COMPACT_ATOMS: atom_id res chain seq x y z
N MET A 1 -9.17 26.56 -4.81
CA MET A 1 -9.19 25.47 -3.79
C MET A 1 -8.73 24.18 -4.45
N ALA A 2 -7.86 23.41 -3.79
CA ALA A 2 -7.44 22.11 -4.31
C ALA A 2 -8.61 21.10 -4.25
N LYS A 3 -8.87 20.38 -5.34
CA LYS A 3 -9.86 19.29 -5.35
C LYS A 3 -9.38 18.18 -4.42
N ARG A 4 -10.26 17.72 -3.53
CA ARG A 4 -10.03 16.55 -2.67
C ARG A 4 -10.39 15.29 -3.44
N TYR A 5 -9.49 14.32 -3.46
CA TYR A 5 -9.77 12.98 -3.97
C TYR A 5 -10.72 12.26 -2.99
N PRO A 6 -11.79 11.61 -3.47
CA PRO A 6 -12.73 10.93 -2.59
C PRO A 6 -12.09 9.65 -2.05
N LEU A 7 -11.75 9.66 -0.76
CA LEU A 7 -11.29 8.46 -0.06
C LEU A 7 -12.47 7.75 0.62
N PRO A 8 -12.52 6.40 0.59
CA PRO A 8 -13.54 5.65 1.32
C PRO A 8 -13.48 5.94 2.82
N LYS A 9 -14.65 6.07 3.45
CA LYS A 9 -14.83 6.57 4.82
C LYS A 9 -14.17 5.70 5.90
N ARG A 10 -13.93 4.42 5.61
CA ARG A 10 -13.23 3.45 6.48
C ARG A 10 -12.47 2.44 5.61
N PHE A 11 -11.20 2.72 5.34
CA PHE A 11 -10.24 1.71 4.90
C PHE A 11 -9.19 1.60 6.00
N SER A 12 -9.18 0.46 6.69
CA SER A 12 -8.16 0.12 7.68
C SER A 12 -7.24 -0.90 7.03
N ALA A 13 -6.13 -0.45 6.44
CA ALA A 13 -5.06 -1.36 6.09
C ALA A 13 -4.43 -1.84 7.41
N ALA A 14 -4.77 -3.05 7.86
CA ALA A 14 -3.98 -3.72 8.88
C ALA A 14 -2.58 -3.93 8.27
N THR A 15 -1.58 -3.21 8.77
CA THR A 15 -0.20 -3.26 8.28
C THR A 15 0.75 -3.53 9.46
N SER A 16 1.97 -3.98 9.18
CA SER A 16 2.99 -4.20 10.21
C SER A 16 3.40 -2.89 10.88
N GLU A 17 3.98 -2.95 12.08
CA GLU A 17 4.52 -1.76 12.77
C GLU A 17 5.51 -0.99 11.91
N LYS A 18 6.37 -1.71 11.17
CA LYS A 18 7.30 -1.11 10.19
C LYS A 18 6.56 -0.34 9.09
N GLY A 19 5.52 -0.94 8.53
CA GLY A 19 4.69 -0.27 7.52
C GLY A 19 3.96 0.95 8.07
N TYR A 20 3.49 0.87 9.31
CA TYR A 20 2.84 2.00 9.99
C TYR A 20 3.83 3.15 10.27
N GLN A 21 5.04 2.84 10.72
CA GLN A 21 6.07 3.86 10.95
C GLN A 21 6.45 4.59 9.65
N ALA A 22 6.61 3.88 8.54
CA ALA A 22 6.88 4.50 7.24
C ALA A 22 5.76 5.48 6.82
N LEU A 23 4.50 5.15 7.08
CA LEU A 23 3.38 6.06 6.83
C LEU A 23 3.40 7.27 7.76
N ARG A 24 3.82 7.10 9.01
CA ARG A 24 3.96 8.20 9.97
C ARG A 24 5.06 9.17 9.55
N ASP A 25 6.23 8.67 9.14
CA ASP A 25 7.34 9.52 8.68
C ASP A 25 6.91 10.37 7.47
N LEU A 26 6.19 9.75 6.53
CA LEU A 26 5.60 10.45 5.38
C LEU A 26 4.51 11.46 5.79
N ASN A 27 3.71 11.15 6.81
CA ASN A 27 2.72 12.09 7.35
C ASN A 27 3.40 13.30 8.00
N GLU A 28 4.47 13.09 8.76
CA GLU A 28 5.23 14.17 9.39
C GLU A 28 5.87 15.09 8.34
N GLN A 29 6.32 14.53 7.21
CA GLN A 29 6.95 15.30 6.14
C GLN A 29 5.94 16.01 5.22
N TYR A 30 4.87 15.35 4.82
CA TYR A 30 3.96 15.82 3.76
C TYR A 30 2.55 16.18 4.24
N HIS A 31 2.26 15.96 5.52
CA HIS A 31 1.00 16.30 6.20
C HIS A 31 -0.27 15.71 5.58
N PHE A 32 -0.14 14.61 4.84
CA PHE A 32 -1.28 13.85 4.31
C PHE A 32 -1.68 12.72 5.24
N SER A 33 -2.98 12.42 5.34
CA SER A 33 -3.45 11.24 6.07
C SER A 33 -2.92 9.95 5.43
N ASN A 34 -2.82 8.86 6.21
CA ASN A 34 -2.31 7.58 5.73
C ASN A 34 -3.02 7.10 4.46
N ASN A 35 -4.33 7.31 4.34
CA ASN A 35 -5.07 6.93 3.14
C ASN A 35 -4.66 7.77 1.91
N TYR A 36 -4.42 9.08 2.07
CA TYR A 36 -3.90 9.91 0.97
C TYR A 36 -2.48 9.49 0.58
N LEU A 37 -1.63 9.18 1.56
CA LEU A 37 -0.26 8.71 1.30
C LEU A 37 -0.27 7.39 0.52
N LEU A 38 -1.10 6.42 0.94
CA LEU A 38 -1.26 5.16 0.22
C LEU A 38 -1.77 5.37 -1.21
N THR A 39 -2.73 6.28 -1.42
CA THR A 39 -3.20 6.63 -2.77
C THR A 39 -2.05 7.17 -3.62
N ILE A 40 -1.27 8.14 -3.12
CA ILE A 40 -0.14 8.72 -3.86
C ILE A 40 0.89 7.65 -4.23
N LEU A 41 1.26 6.80 -3.28
CA LEU A 41 2.23 5.72 -3.51
C LEU A 41 1.71 4.72 -4.55
N LEU A 42 0.50 4.20 -4.38
CA LEU A 42 -0.02 3.13 -5.23
C LEU A 42 -0.36 3.62 -6.64
N GLU A 43 -0.93 4.82 -6.79
CA GLU A 43 -1.30 5.36 -8.10
C GLU A 43 -0.08 5.81 -8.93
N ASN A 44 1.07 6.03 -8.28
CA ASN A 44 2.30 6.46 -8.95
C ASN A 44 3.39 5.38 -8.90
N LEU A 45 3.06 4.14 -8.52
CA LEU A 45 4.05 3.09 -8.29
C LEU A 45 4.94 2.86 -9.52
N ASP A 46 4.35 2.77 -10.71
CA ASP A 46 5.07 2.61 -11.98
C ASP A 46 5.99 3.80 -12.33
N HIS A 47 5.78 4.96 -11.72
CA HIS A 47 6.59 6.16 -11.97
C HIS A 47 7.89 6.16 -11.16
N TYR A 48 7.86 5.67 -9.93
CA TYR A 48 9.02 5.74 -9.02
C TYR A 48 9.64 4.38 -8.66
N ALA A 49 8.94 3.28 -8.90
CA ALA A 49 9.43 1.94 -8.59
C ALA A 49 9.94 1.22 -9.84
N ASP A 50 11.06 0.53 -9.67
CA ASP A 50 11.59 -0.42 -10.65
C ASP A 50 10.79 -1.73 -10.57
N LYS A 51 10.26 -2.18 -11.71
CA LYS A 51 9.35 -3.34 -11.77
C LYS A 51 10.04 -4.65 -11.38
N ASP A 52 11.29 -4.83 -11.76
CA ASP A 52 12.03 -6.07 -11.48
C ASP A 52 12.42 -6.15 -10.00
N LYS A 53 12.81 -5.01 -9.41
CA LYS A 53 13.07 -4.95 -7.95
C LYS A 53 11.80 -5.17 -7.14
N LEU A 54 10.67 -4.62 -7.59
CA LEU A 54 9.39 -4.82 -6.93
C LEU A 54 9.01 -6.31 -6.95
N ASP A 55 9.08 -6.96 -8.11
CA ASP A 55 8.81 -8.40 -8.26
C ASP A 55 9.71 -9.25 -7.35
N ALA A 56 11.01 -8.93 -7.27
CA ALA A 56 11.94 -9.61 -6.38
C ALA A 56 11.53 -9.51 -4.89
N VAL A 57 11.05 -8.35 -4.45
CA VAL A 57 10.55 -8.17 -3.07
C VAL A 57 9.32 -9.04 -2.81
N PHE A 58 8.38 -9.10 -3.76
CA PHE A 58 7.21 -9.98 -3.62
C PHE A 58 7.61 -11.45 -3.54
N LYS A 59 8.52 -11.90 -4.41
CA LYS A 59 9.02 -13.28 -4.40
C LYS A 59 9.69 -13.65 -3.08
N ALA A 60 10.57 -12.79 -2.57
CA ALA A 60 11.23 -13.02 -1.28
C ALA A 60 10.22 -13.09 -0.13
N PHE A 61 9.21 -12.21 -0.13
CA PHE A 61 8.16 -12.23 0.89
C PHE A 61 7.31 -13.52 0.82
N ILE A 62 6.98 -13.98 -0.37
CA ILE A 62 6.25 -15.25 -0.58
C ILE A 62 7.09 -16.44 -0.13
N GLU A 63 8.40 -16.43 -0.40
CA GLU A 63 9.31 -17.49 0.04
C GLU A 63 9.39 -17.55 1.57
N GLU A 64 9.42 -16.40 2.24
CA GLU A 64 9.54 -16.31 3.70
C GLU A 64 8.23 -16.63 4.44
N TYR A 65 7.10 -16.09 3.99
CA TYR A 65 5.82 -16.14 4.72
C TYR A 65 4.74 -17.01 4.05
N GLY A 66 4.99 -17.48 2.83
CA GLY A 66 4.02 -18.17 2.01
C GLY A 66 2.99 -17.23 1.36
N GLN A 67 2.29 -17.75 0.36
CA GLN A 67 1.14 -17.08 -0.24
C GLN A 67 -0.14 -17.74 0.28
N PRO A 68 -1.12 -16.98 0.82
CA PRO A 68 -2.40 -17.56 1.22
C PRO A 68 -3.06 -18.25 0.01
N ALA A 69 -3.64 -19.42 0.25
CA ALA A 69 -4.35 -20.15 -0.80
C ALA A 69 -5.40 -19.23 -1.45
N PRO A 70 -5.54 -19.24 -2.78
CA PRO A 70 -6.55 -18.44 -3.44
C PRO A 70 -7.92 -18.84 -2.87
N HIS A 71 -8.55 -17.93 -2.14
CA HIS A 71 -9.93 -18.12 -1.72
C HIS A 71 -10.73 -18.30 -3.00
N LYS A 72 -11.40 -19.45 -3.18
CA LYS A 72 -12.42 -19.59 -4.22
C LYS A 72 -13.43 -18.47 -3.96
N MET A 73 -13.41 -17.41 -4.76
CA MET A 73 -14.50 -16.45 -4.80
C MET A 73 -15.73 -17.27 -5.14
N LYS A 74 -16.69 -17.36 -4.20
CA LYS A 74 -18.02 -17.83 -4.56
C LYS A 74 -18.57 -16.79 -5.53
N SER A 75 -18.74 -17.20 -6.78
CA SER A 75 -19.59 -16.51 -7.72
C SER A 75 -21.02 -16.68 -7.21
N ASP A 76 -21.56 -15.63 -6.58
CA ASP A 76 -23.02 -15.43 -6.45
C ASP A 76 -23.45 -14.43 -7.54
#